data_AF-A0A846MJU6-F1
#
_entry.id   AF-A0A846MJU6-F1
#
_cell.length_a   1.000
_cell.length_b   1.000
_cell.length_c   1.000
_cell.angle_alpha   90.00
_cell.angle_beta   90.00
_cell.angle_gamma   90.00
#
_symmetry.space_group_name_H-M   'P 1'
#
loop_
_entity.id
_entity.type
_entity.pdbx_description
1 polymer ?
#
loop_
_entity_poly.entity_id
_entity_poly.type
_entity_poly.pdbx_seq_one_letter_code
_entity_poly.pdbx_strand_id
1 'polypeptide(L)'
;MIVDIRKDSPTFGKWQGFILSADNKRQLLVPKGFAHGFCTLVENTEVQYKVDEYYSPEHDRGILWNDPALSIDWPVTNPVLSEKDANHPLLADAEINFV
;
A
#
# COMPACT_ATOMS: atom_id res chain seq x y z
N MET A 1 -3.80 -2.17 -3.70
CA MET A 1 -4.80 -1.81 -2.66
C MET A 1 -4.43 -0.47 -2.08
N ILE A 2 -5.40 0.22 -1.48
CA ILE A 2 -5.18 1.49 -0.81
C ILE A 2 -5.66 1.42 0.64
N VAL A 3 -4.99 2.14 1.52
CA VAL A 3 -5.36 2.33 2.93
C VAL A 3 -5.47 3.82 3.20
N ASP A 4 -6.57 4.26 3.78
CA ASP A 4 -6.74 5.65 4.18
C ASP A 4 -5.94 5.94 5.45
N ILE A 5 -4.95 6.82 5.35
CA ILE A 5 -4.08 7.21 6.48
C ILE A 5 -4.30 8.66 6.92
N ARG A 6 -5.38 9.31 6.47
CA ARG A 6 -5.71 10.69 6.87
C ARG A 6 -6.35 10.67 8.26
N LYS A 7 -5.67 11.21 9.28
CA LYS A 7 -6.09 11.10 10.69
C LYS A 7 -7.51 11.58 10.97
N ASP A 8 -7.95 12.63 10.28
CA ASP A 8 -9.28 13.21 10.44
C ASP A 8 -10.34 12.57 9.53
N SER A 9 -9.97 11.56 8.74
CA SER A 9 -10.90 10.89 7.84
C SER A 9 -11.83 9.94 8.60
N PRO A 10 -13.14 9.94 8.30
CA PRO A 10 -14.07 8.96 8.86
C PRO A 10 -13.75 7.52 8.43
N THR A 11 -12.93 7.34 7.40
CA THR A 11 -12.48 6.04 6.90
C THR A 11 -11.02 5.74 7.24
N PHE A 12 -10.40 6.46 8.19
CA PHE A 12 -9.03 6.15 8.63
C PHE A 12 -8.85 4.67 8.98
N GLY A 13 -7.76 4.07 8.48
CA GLY A 13 -7.43 2.65 8.63
C GLY A 13 -8.30 1.70 7.79
N LYS A 14 -9.27 2.20 7.02
CA LYS A 14 -10.02 1.38 6.07
C LYS A 14 -9.21 1.18 4.80
N TRP A 15 -9.35 0.01 4.21
CA TRP A 15 -8.65 -0.37 2.99
C TRP A 15 -9.62 -0.84 1.91
N GLN A 16 -9.17 -0.77 0.66
CA GLN A 16 -9.87 -1.35 -0.48
C GLN A 16 -8.89 -2.03 -1.44
N GLY A 17 -9.23 -3.28 -1.78
CA GLY A 17 -8.50 -4.09 -2.76
C GLY A 17 -9.09 -3.97 -4.16
N PHE A 18 -8.24 -4.08 -5.18
CA PHE A 18 -8.64 -4.06 -6.59
C PHE A 18 -7.80 -5.10 -7.35
N ILE A 19 -8.44 -5.84 -8.25
CA ILE A 19 -7.72 -6.69 -9.21
C ILE A 19 -7.39 -5.86 -10.44
N LEU A 20 -6.10 -5.71 -10.71
CA LEU A 20 -5.56 -5.09 -11.92
C LEU A 20 -4.88 -6.16 -12.75
N SER A 21 -5.14 -6.18 -14.05
CA SER A 21 -4.49 -7.12 -14.97
C SER A 21 -4.29 -6.51 -16.34
N ALA A 22 -3.39 -7.11 -17.11
CA ALA A 22 -3.20 -6.75 -18.50
C ALA A 22 -4.49 -6.94 -19.32
N ASP A 23 -5.40 -7.83 -18.93
CA ASP A 23 -6.66 -8.07 -19.66
C ASP A 23 -7.73 -7.04 -19.31
N ASN A 24 -7.89 -6.72 -18.02
CA ASN A 24 -8.96 -5.84 -17.57
C ASN A 24 -8.67 -4.34 -17.81
N LYS A 25 -7.40 -3.99 -18.09
CA LYS A 25 -6.93 -2.64 -18.40
C LYS A 25 -7.36 -1.57 -17.38
N ARG A 26 -7.66 -1.99 -16.14
CA ARG A 26 -8.02 -1.06 -15.08
C ARG A 26 -6.78 -0.31 -14.62
N GLN A 27 -6.97 0.97 -14.28
CA GLN A 27 -5.96 1.79 -13.65
C GLN A 27 -6.47 2.24 -12.29
N LEU A 28 -5.56 2.33 -11.32
CA LEU A 28 -5.84 2.79 -9.98
C LEU A 28 -5.14 4.12 -9.75
N LEU A 29 -5.91 5.17 -9.49
CA LEU A 29 -5.39 6.42 -8.96
C LEU A 29 -5.36 6.30 -7.44
N VAL A 30 -4.18 6.49 -6.84
CA VAL A 30 -4.01 6.57 -5.38
C VAL A 30 -3.92 8.05 -5.01
N PRO A 31 -4.91 8.63 -4.32
CA PRO A 31 -4.83 10.03 -3.87
C PRO A 31 -3.74 10.21 -2.81
N LYS A 32 -3.22 11.43 -2.67
CA LYS A 32 -2.35 11.79 -1.54
C LYS A 32 -3.08 11.53 -0.22
N GLY A 33 -2.34 11.07 0.79
CA GLY A 33 -2.91 10.66 2.08
C GLY A 33 -3.45 9.24 2.12
N PHE A 34 -3.17 8.44 1.09
CA PHE A 34 -3.41 7.00 1.12
C PHE A 34 -2.08 6.24 1.04
N ALA A 35 -1.94 5.20 1.84
CA ALA A 35 -0.88 4.22 1.65
C ALA A 35 -1.28 3.24 0.53
N HIS A 36 -0.29 2.75 -0.22
CA HIS A 36 -0.49 1.84 -1.33
C HIS A 36 0.41 0.61 -1.20
N GLY A 37 -0.14 -0.55 -1.49
CA GLY A 37 0.60 -1.81 -1.59
C GLY A 37 -0.05 -2.73 -2.62
N PHE A 38 0.67 -3.76 -3.07
CA PHE A 38 0.11 -4.76 -3.98
C PHE A 38 0.79 -6.12 -3.80
N CYS A 39 0.09 -7.16 -4.23
CA CYS A 39 0.58 -8.52 -4.31
C CYS A 39 0.41 -8.98 -5.76
N THR A 40 1.47 -9.49 -6.37
CA THR A 40 1.41 -10.08 -7.70
C THR A 40 0.75 -11.45 -7.61
N LEU A 41 -0.29 -11.68 -8.42
CA LEU A 41 -1.08 -12.92 -8.38
C LEU A 41 -0.53 -14.01 -9.30
N VAL A 42 0.30 -13.64 -10.26
CA VAL A 42 0.91 -14.53 -11.25
C VAL A 42 2.38 -14.16 -11.44
N GLU A 43 3.17 -15.12 -11.90
CA GLU A 43 4.57 -14.90 -12.24
C GLU A 43 4.73 -13.89 -13.38
N ASN A 44 5.91 -13.27 -13.46
CA ASN A 44 6.26 -12.32 -14.52
C ASN A 44 5.27 -11.14 -14.64
N THR A 45 4.69 -10.71 -13.52
CA THR A 45 3.83 -9.53 -13.47
C THR A 45 4.66 -8.26 -13.57
N GLU A 46 4.29 -7.37 -14.48
CA GLU A 46 4.83 -6.01 -14.58
C GLU A 46 3.84 -5.00 -13.99
N VAL A 47 4.33 -4.11 -13.12
CA VAL A 47 3.56 -3.01 -12.56
C VAL A 47 4.22 -1.70 -12.96
N GLN A 48 3.47 -0.82 -13.60
CA GLN A 48 3.91 0.51 -13.98
C GLN A 48 3.08 1.55 -13.25
N TYR A 49 3.75 2.60 -12.78
CA TYR A 49 3.10 3.74 -12.14
C TYR A 49 3.55 5.03 -12.78
N LYS A 50 2.61 5.98 -12.81
CA LYS A 50 2.91 7.39 -13.03
C LYS A 50 2.88 8.05 -11.66
N VAL A 51 3.93 8.79 -11.35
CA VAL A 51 4.05 9.57 -10.12
C VAL A 51 4.05 11.04 -10.46
N ASP A 52 3.53 11.85 -9.55
CA ASP A 52 3.52 13.30 -9.65
C ASP A 52 4.82 13.94 -9.15
N GLU A 53 5.63 13.19 -8.38
CA GLU A 53 6.90 13.66 -7.81
C GLU A 53 8.02 12.61 -7.96
N TYR A 54 9.27 13.06 -7.85
CA TYR A 54 10.43 12.19 -7.81
C TYR A 54 10.55 11.45 -6.48
N TYR A 55 11.17 10.28 -6.50
CA TYR A 55 11.43 9.50 -5.29
C TYR A 55 12.33 10.26 -4.32
N SER A 56 11.93 10.29 -3.04
CA SER A 56 12.69 10.88 -1.94
C SER A 56 12.72 9.92 -0.76
N PRO A 57 13.85 9.22 -0.51
CA PRO A 57 13.97 8.27 0.60
C PRO A 57 13.63 8.88 1.97
N GLU A 58 13.98 10.15 2.16
CA GLU A 58 13.78 10.89 3.41
C GLU A 58 12.29 11.09 3.75
N HIS A 59 11.44 11.12 2.74
CA HIS A 59 9.99 11.30 2.86
C HIS A 59 9.21 9.99 2.69
N ASP A 60 9.90 8.90 2.36
CA ASP A 60 9.27 7.60 2.17
C ASP A 60 8.93 6.97 3.53
N ARG A 61 7.71 6.47 3.67
CA ARG A 61 7.16 5.87 4.89
C ARG A 61 6.31 4.67 4.51
N GLY A 62 6.19 3.73 5.43
CA GLY A 62 5.39 2.53 5.21
C GLY A 62 4.79 2.01 6.50
N ILE A 63 3.86 1.09 6.31
CA ILE A 63 3.14 0.36 7.34
C ILE A 63 3.40 -1.12 7.09
N LEU A 64 3.53 -1.89 8.15
CA LEU A 64 3.72 -3.33 8.07
C LEU A 64 2.58 -3.96 7.26
N TRP A 65 2.93 -4.73 6.23
CA TRP A 65 1.96 -5.26 5.27
C TRP A 65 0.86 -6.11 5.94
N ASN A 66 1.22 -6.88 6.97
CA ASN A 66 0.31 -7.74 7.74
C ASN A 66 -0.08 -7.13 9.09
N ASP A 67 -0.12 -5.80 9.17
CA ASP A 67 -0.64 -5.12 10.36
C ASP A 67 -2.03 -5.68 10.76
N PRO A 68 -2.19 -6.16 12.00
CA PRO A 68 -3.45 -6.79 12.43
C PRO A 68 -4.61 -5.79 12.58
N ALA A 69 -4.35 -4.51 12.82
CA ALA A 69 -5.39 -3.48 12.86
C ALA A 69 -5.97 -3.18 11.47
N LEU A 70 -5.16 -3.32 10.41
CA LEU A 70 -5.65 -3.21 9.04
C LEU A 70 -6.37 -4.48 8.57
N SER A 71 -5.95 -5.66 9.05
CA SER A 71 -6.58 -6.96 8.72
C SER A 71 -6.86 -7.10 7.21
N ILE A 72 -5.84 -6.84 6.41
CA ILE A 72 -5.94 -6.90 4.96
C ILE A 72 -5.93 -8.35 4.50
N ASP A 73 -6.93 -8.72 3.69
CA ASP A 73 -7.05 -10.06 3.11
C ASP A 73 -6.09 -10.21 1.91
N TRP A 74 -4.80 -10.35 2.21
CA TRP A 74 -3.78 -10.59 1.20
C TRP A 74 -3.93 -11.99 0.59
N PRO A 75 -3.95 -12.13 -0.74
CA PRO A 75 -4.07 -13.43 -1.42
C PRO A 75 -2.71 -14.18 -1.48
N VAL A 76 -1.96 -14.18 -0.37
CA VAL A 76 -0.64 -14.82 -0.24
C VAL A 76 -0.37 -15.21 1.21
N THR A 77 0.22 -16.38 1.42
CA THR A 77 0.58 -16.86 2.78
C THR A 77 2.05 -16.66 3.12
N ASN A 78 2.95 -16.81 2.15
CA ASN A 78 4.39 -16.65 2.33
C ASN A 78 4.95 -15.66 1.30
N PRO A 79 4.76 -14.34 1.51
CA PRO A 79 5.19 -13.35 0.54
C PRO A 79 6.72 -13.24 0.48
N VAL A 80 7.23 -12.94 -0.70
CA VAL A 80 8.60 -12.45 -0.85
C VAL A 80 8.57 -10.95 -0.62
N LEU A 81 9.25 -10.49 0.43
CA LEU A 81 9.28 -9.09 0.84
C LEU A 81 10.70 -8.55 0.78
N SER A 82 10.82 -7.24 0.60
CA SER A 82 12.06 -6.55 0.89
C SER A 82 12.33 -6.53 2.40
N GLU A 83 13.58 -6.34 2.81
CA GLU A 83 13.91 -6.13 4.22
C GLU A 83 13.17 -4.92 4.79
N LYS A 84 12.99 -3.87 3.98
CA LYS A 84 12.25 -2.66 4.37
C LYS A 84 10.79 -2.96 4.70
N ASP A 85 10.08 -3.65 3.80
CA ASP A 85 8.64 -3.94 3.97
C ASP A 85 8.38 -4.93 5.11
N ALA A 86 9.33 -5.82 5.37
CA ALA A 86 9.28 -6.77 6.49
C ALA A 86 9.47 -6.09 7.87
N ASN A 87 10.07 -4.90 7.90
CA ASN A 87 10.43 -4.18 9.13
C ASN A 87 9.68 -2.85 9.30
N HIS A 88 8.69 -2.54 8.46
CA HIS A 88 7.86 -1.35 8.66
C HIS A 88 7.09 -1.42 10.00
N PRO A 89 6.79 -0.27 10.63
CA PRO A 89 6.05 -0.22 11.88
C PRO A 89 4.57 -0.60 11.68
N LEU A 90 3.91 -0.93 12.77
CA LEU A 90 2.44 -1.02 12.80
C LEU A 90 1.82 0.35 12.51
N LEU A 91 0.57 0.38 12.03
CA LEU A 91 -0.20 1.59 11.75
C LEU A 91 -0.24 2.53 12.96
N ALA A 92 -0.35 1.97 14.16
CA ALA A 92 -0.40 2.74 15.41
C ALA A 92 0.91 3.50 15.69
N ASP A 93 2.05 2.98 15.23
CA ASP A 93 3.38 3.52 15.46
C ASP A 93 3.98 4.19 14.21
N ALA A 94 3.31 4.06 13.07
CA ALA A 94 3.75 4.61 11.80
C ALA A 94 3.75 6.15 11.84
N GLU A 95 4.79 6.74 11.24
CA GLU A 95 4.83 8.18 11.07
C GLU A 95 3.81 8.60 9.99
N ILE A 96 2.64 9.00 10.44
CA ILE A 96 1.58 9.56 9.61
C ILE A 96 1.66 11.08 9.67
N ASN A 97 2.38 11.65 8.71
CA ASN A 97 2.66 13.08 8.58
C ASN A 97 1.83 13.76 7.46
N PHE A 98 0.84 13.06 6.91
CA PHE A 98 -0.11 13.66 5.99
C PHE A 98 -1.10 14.56 6.77
N VAL A 99 -1.14 15.84 6.40
CA VAL A 99 -2.02 16.87 6.97
C VAL A 99 -3.07 17.25 5.95
#